data_AF-H0JL62-F1
#
_entry.id   AF-H0JL62-F1
#
_cell.length_a   1.000
_cell.length_b   1.000
_cell.length_c   1.000
_cell.angle_alpha   90.00
_cell.angle_beta   90.00
_cell.angle_gamma   90.00
#
_symmetry.space_group_name_H-M   'P 1'
#
loop_
_entity.id
_entity.type
_entity.pdbx_description
1 polymer ?
#
loop_
_entity_poly.entity_id
_entity_poly.type
_entity_poly.pdbx_seq_one_letter_code
_entity_poly.pdbx_strand_id
1 'polypeptide(L)'
;MTNASCHNCGRIVPDHFPLCDTCTATLTSDLLAVPSLIADMTVTLTRQARMSRGKTVGKSAETLLPYAADRNGNPRAFPLDAIVNAVGGWARSVADTLDVDLGDVLERRGLRQLAGNNRGGGRPDPAALTGEPLLPIELAAVWLACHHHDLRRYPYIDELYDEITDVVASARSAIDNQPGLVYKGPCSAVIEGGLCETDLYAERGEDWVRCRRCGAMHNVQILDDQALRNAEQMSFTVPDLVRVLAAYGEDVRANTIHVWANRRELRPRGWRTPDGQITDHWIRRSDQPVYRLGDVRVLIAQAERRQAATRNVGA
;
A
#
# COMPACT_ATOMS: atom_id res chain seq x y z
N MET A 1 48.66 9.77 -17.05
CA MET A 1 47.81 8.86 -16.24
C MET A 1 46.39 9.36 -16.39
N THR A 2 45.59 8.70 -17.22
CA THR A 2 44.19 9.04 -17.46
C THR A 2 43.37 8.56 -16.27
N ASN A 3 42.88 9.51 -15.47
CA ASN A 3 42.00 9.22 -14.35
C ASN A 3 40.74 8.50 -14.85
N ALA A 4 40.42 7.34 -14.30
CA ALA A 4 39.15 6.66 -14.59
C ALA A 4 38.00 7.41 -13.90
N SER A 5 36.87 7.55 -14.58
CA SER A 5 35.63 8.09 -14.02
C SER A 5 34.70 6.96 -13.59
N CYS A 6 34.00 7.15 -12.48
CA CYS A 6 32.95 6.24 -12.01
C CYS A 6 31.86 6.09 -13.07
N HIS A 7 31.49 4.85 -13.40
CA HIS A 7 30.45 4.51 -14.39
C HIS A 7 29.12 5.21 -14.10
N ASN A 8 28.64 5.14 -12.86
CA ASN A 8 27.34 5.70 -12.49
C ASN A 8 27.35 7.24 -12.36
N CYS A 9 28.26 7.81 -11.55
CA CYS A 9 28.19 9.23 -11.17
C CYS A 9 29.22 10.15 -11.86
N GLY A 10 30.09 9.61 -12.70
CA GLY A 10 31.12 10.37 -13.43
C GLY A 10 32.26 10.94 -12.57
N ARG A 11 32.25 10.72 -11.25
CA ARG A 11 33.29 11.21 -10.34
C ARG A 11 34.63 10.52 -10.63
N ILE A 12 35.74 11.26 -10.57
CA ILE A 12 37.09 10.70 -10.74
C ILE A 12 37.40 9.70 -9.62
N VAL A 13 37.87 8.51 -10.00
CA VAL A 13 38.18 7.38 -9.12
C VAL A 13 39.71 7.18 -9.08
N PRO A 14 40.38 7.49 -7.95
CA PRO A 14 41.84 7.49 -7.88
C PRO A 14 42.47 6.09 -7.96
N ASP A 15 41.74 5.06 -7.56
CA ASP A 15 42.12 3.65 -7.59
C ASP A 15 41.68 2.93 -8.87
N HIS A 16 41.19 3.68 -9.86
CA HIS A 16 40.87 3.21 -11.21
C HIS A 16 39.80 2.09 -11.29
N PHE A 17 39.05 1.88 -10.21
CA PHE A 17 37.91 0.96 -10.24
C PHE A 17 36.73 1.54 -11.03
N PRO A 18 35.87 0.68 -11.61
CA PRO A 18 34.71 1.14 -12.38
C PRO A 18 33.70 1.95 -11.55
N LEU A 19 33.63 1.71 -10.23
CA LEU A 19 32.76 2.46 -9.31
C LEU A 19 33.53 3.15 -8.18
N CYS A 20 33.03 4.31 -7.76
CA CYS A 20 33.48 4.99 -6.54
C CYS A 20 32.87 4.35 -5.28
N ASP A 21 33.49 4.61 -4.12
CA ASP A 21 33.00 4.09 -2.84
C ASP A 21 31.57 4.52 -2.52
N THR A 22 31.16 5.72 -2.94
CA THR A 22 29.78 6.20 -2.72
C THR A 22 28.75 5.37 -3.49
N CYS A 23 29.00 5.09 -4.78
CA CYS A 23 28.11 4.25 -5.58
C CYS A 23 28.13 2.80 -5.07
N THR A 24 29.29 2.31 -4.63
CA THR A 24 29.39 0.98 -4.00
C THR A 24 28.57 0.89 -2.71
N ALA A 25 28.56 1.97 -1.91
CA ALA A 25 27.72 2.06 -0.72
C ALA A 25 26.22 2.09 -1.05
N THR A 26 25.82 2.79 -2.13
CA THR A 26 24.43 2.76 -2.61
C THR A 26 24.01 1.35 -3.00
N LEU A 27 24.82 0.65 -3.80
CA LEU A 27 24.57 -0.75 -4.16
C LEU A 27 24.44 -1.64 -2.92
N THR A 28 25.32 -1.44 -1.94
CA THR A 28 25.30 -2.19 -0.67
C THR A 28 23.99 -1.93 0.08
N SER A 29 23.53 -0.68 0.13
CA SER A 29 22.26 -0.29 0.74
C SER A 29 21.06 -0.91 0.01
N ASP A 30 21.09 -0.97 -1.32
CA ASP A 30 20.00 -1.55 -2.11
C ASP A 30 19.96 -3.08 -1.94
N LEU A 31 21.10 -3.76 -1.90
CA LEU A 31 21.20 -5.19 -1.57
C LEU A 31 20.71 -5.49 -0.15
N LEU A 32 21.03 -4.64 0.84
CA LEU A 32 20.53 -4.78 2.21
C LEU A 32 19.03 -4.50 2.33
N ALA A 33 18.42 -3.77 1.39
CA ALA A 33 16.97 -3.54 1.35
C ALA A 33 16.18 -4.71 0.74
N VAL A 34 16.83 -5.62 0.00
CA VAL A 34 16.15 -6.76 -0.66
C VAL A 34 15.31 -7.60 0.31
N PRO A 35 15.78 -7.98 1.52
CA PRO A 35 14.97 -8.77 2.45
C PRO A 35 13.65 -8.10 2.85
N SER A 36 13.64 -6.80 3.15
CA SER A 36 12.39 -6.11 3.49
C SER A 36 11.47 -5.97 2.27
N LEU A 37 12.03 -5.67 1.09
CA LEU A 37 11.26 -5.58 -0.15
C LEU A 37 10.59 -6.90 -0.51
N ILE A 38 11.29 -8.03 -0.31
CA ILE A 38 10.73 -9.36 -0.51
C ILE A 38 9.63 -9.65 0.50
N ALA A 39 9.82 -9.32 1.79
CA ALA A 39 8.77 -9.49 2.79
C ALA A 39 7.50 -8.68 2.46
N ASP A 40 7.67 -7.42 2.02
CA ASP A 40 6.55 -6.58 1.60
C ASP A 40 5.85 -7.15 0.36
N MET A 41 6.62 -7.59 -0.64
CA MET A 41 6.09 -8.20 -1.86
C MET A 41 5.41 -9.56 -1.60
N THR A 42 5.90 -10.40 -0.68
CA THR A 42 5.27 -11.69 -0.35
C THR A 42 3.99 -11.49 0.45
N VAL A 43 3.93 -10.51 1.36
CA VAL A 43 2.68 -10.09 2.01
C VAL A 43 1.68 -9.57 0.98
N THR A 44 2.15 -8.78 0.01
CA THR A 44 1.33 -8.25 -1.09
C THR A 44 0.85 -9.36 -2.04
N LEU A 45 1.72 -10.28 -2.44
CA LEU A 45 1.41 -11.43 -3.27
C LEU A 45 0.47 -12.40 -2.57
N THR A 46 0.64 -12.67 -1.28
CA THR A 46 -0.28 -13.52 -0.54
C THR A 46 -1.64 -12.85 -0.36
N ARG A 47 -1.70 -11.52 -0.21
CA ARG A 47 -2.96 -10.75 -0.28
C ARG A 47 -3.61 -10.87 -1.66
N GLN A 48 -2.85 -10.67 -2.75
CA GLN A 48 -3.35 -10.76 -4.14
C GLN A 48 -3.73 -12.19 -4.56
N ALA A 49 -2.94 -13.21 -4.21
CA ALA A 49 -3.17 -14.62 -4.53
C ALA A 49 -4.36 -15.21 -3.76
N ARG A 50 -4.64 -14.69 -2.56
CA ARG A 50 -5.89 -14.99 -1.85
C ARG A 50 -7.12 -14.39 -2.56
N MET A 51 -6.95 -13.35 -3.39
CA MET A 51 -8.02 -12.73 -4.17
C MET A 51 -8.20 -13.39 -5.56
N SER A 52 -7.13 -13.91 -6.18
CA SER A 52 -7.17 -14.46 -7.55
C SER A 52 -7.70 -15.89 -7.68
N ARG A 53 -7.73 -16.68 -6.59
CA ARG A 53 -8.25 -18.08 -6.59
C ARG A 53 -9.76 -18.20 -6.77
N GLY A 54 -10.50 -17.08 -6.80
CA GLY A 54 -11.88 -17.07 -7.24
C GLY A 54 -11.99 -16.83 -8.75
N LYS A 55 -11.78 -17.84 -9.60
CA LYS A 55 -12.07 -17.71 -11.04
C LYS A 55 -12.73 -18.97 -11.61
N THR A 56 -13.87 -18.79 -12.28
CA THR A 56 -14.31 -19.52 -13.50
C THR A 56 -15.58 -18.84 -14.06
N VAL A 57 -15.50 -18.15 -15.21
CA VAL A 57 -15.89 -18.55 -16.61
C VAL A 57 -17.37 -18.24 -16.91
N GLY A 58 -17.80 -17.63 -18.04
CA GLY A 58 -17.20 -17.14 -19.30
C GLY A 58 -18.22 -16.20 -20.00
N LYS A 59 -18.07 -15.57 -21.17
CA LYS A 59 -17.13 -15.47 -22.33
C LYS A 59 -17.24 -13.98 -22.80
N SER A 60 -16.29 -13.31 -23.46
CA SER A 60 -15.54 -13.68 -24.66
C SER A 60 -14.24 -12.87 -24.77
N ALA A 61 -13.16 -13.59 -25.09
CA ALA A 61 -12.16 -13.28 -26.10
C ALA A 61 -11.55 -11.87 -26.21
N GLU A 62 -11.26 -11.20 -25.09
CA GLU A 62 -10.06 -10.37 -24.93
C GLU A 62 -9.58 -10.58 -23.49
N THR A 63 -9.00 -11.76 -23.22
CA THR A 63 -8.34 -11.98 -21.94
C THR A 63 -7.05 -11.17 -21.95
N LEU A 64 -7.14 -9.90 -21.57
CA LEU A 64 -6.00 -9.19 -21.03
C LEU A 64 -5.63 -9.91 -19.73
N LEU A 65 -4.70 -10.86 -19.85
CA LEU A 65 -3.82 -11.19 -18.74
C LEU A 65 -3.30 -9.87 -18.18
N PRO A 66 -3.23 -9.66 -16.86
CA PRO A 66 -2.58 -8.49 -16.29
C PRO A 66 -1.07 -8.66 -16.50
N TYR A 67 -0.64 -8.53 -17.74
CA TYR A 67 0.73 -8.47 -18.16
C TYR A 67 0.97 -7.00 -18.46
N ALA A 68 1.58 -6.31 -17.51
CA ALA A 68 2.16 -5.03 -17.80
C ALA A 68 3.35 -5.31 -18.73
N ALA A 69 3.27 -4.91 -20.00
CA ALA A 69 4.43 -4.86 -20.86
C ALA A 69 5.27 -3.63 -20.49
N ASP A 70 6.59 -3.70 -20.65
CA ASP A 70 7.39 -2.49 -20.65
C ASP A 70 7.13 -1.66 -21.92
N ARG A 71 7.80 -0.50 -22.04
CA ARG A 71 7.65 0.40 -23.20
C ARG A 71 8.13 -0.23 -24.52
N ASN A 72 8.82 -1.37 -24.45
CA ASN A 72 9.40 -2.10 -25.57
C ASN A 72 8.60 -3.38 -25.93
N GLY A 73 7.46 -3.62 -25.26
CA GLY A 73 6.59 -4.76 -25.53
C GLY A 73 7.06 -6.08 -24.89
N ASN A 74 8.07 -6.03 -24.03
CA ASN A 74 8.56 -7.22 -23.33
C ASN A 74 7.71 -7.53 -22.10
N PRO A 75 7.71 -8.80 -21.65
CA PRO A 75 7.18 -9.15 -20.34
C PRO A 75 7.83 -8.34 -19.26
N ARG A 76 7.06 -7.55 -18.50
CA ARG A 76 7.53 -7.22 -17.15
C ARG A 76 7.49 -8.51 -16.37
N ALA A 77 8.67 -9.08 -16.10
CA ALA A 77 8.80 -10.08 -15.05
C ALA A 77 8.13 -9.53 -13.79
N PHE A 78 7.46 -10.40 -13.04
CA PHE A 78 6.93 -9.99 -11.75
C PHE A 78 8.11 -9.43 -10.92
N PRO A 79 7.99 -8.29 -10.23
CA PRO A 79 9.13 -7.62 -9.59
C PRO A 79 9.96 -8.54 -8.66
N LEU A 80 9.30 -9.52 -8.02
CA LEU A 80 9.97 -10.58 -7.27
C LEU A 80 10.84 -11.50 -8.14
N ASP A 81 10.36 -11.94 -9.30
CA ASP A 81 11.11 -12.79 -10.23
C ASP A 81 12.33 -12.05 -10.79
N ALA A 82 12.18 -10.75 -11.07
CA ALA A 82 13.30 -9.90 -11.51
C ALA A 82 14.41 -9.83 -10.44
N ILE A 83 14.03 -9.58 -9.18
CA ILE A 83 14.99 -9.60 -8.06
C ILE A 83 15.62 -10.98 -7.89
N VAL A 84 14.83 -12.06 -7.95
CA VAL A 84 15.32 -13.43 -7.80
C VAL A 84 16.33 -13.79 -8.88
N ASN A 85 16.06 -13.40 -10.13
CA ASN A 85 16.94 -13.68 -11.24
C ASN A 85 18.22 -12.83 -11.17
N ALA A 86 18.11 -11.52 -10.96
CA ALA A 86 19.25 -10.62 -10.91
C ALA A 86 20.18 -10.97 -9.73
N VAL A 87 19.66 -10.96 -8.49
CA VAL A 87 20.48 -11.25 -7.30
C VAL A 87 21.02 -12.68 -7.35
N GLY A 88 20.23 -13.66 -7.82
CA GLY A 88 20.66 -15.05 -7.93
C GLY A 88 21.75 -15.26 -8.99
N GLY A 89 21.63 -14.57 -10.13
CA GLY A 89 22.63 -14.55 -11.19
C GLY A 89 23.96 -13.98 -10.72
N TRP A 90 23.93 -12.78 -10.16
CA TRP A 90 25.13 -12.11 -9.66
C TRP A 90 25.76 -12.83 -8.47
N ALA A 91 24.96 -13.39 -7.56
CA ALA A 91 25.50 -14.16 -6.44
C ALA A 91 26.31 -15.38 -6.89
N ARG A 92 25.83 -16.12 -7.91
CA ARG A 92 26.57 -17.24 -8.48
C ARG A 92 27.85 -16.76 -9.17
N SER A 93 27.75 -15.74 -10.01
CA SER A 93 28.91 -15.24 -10.77
C SER A 93 30.02 -14.69 -9.85
N VAL A 94 29.66 -14.00 -8.77
CA VAL A 94 30.62 -13.53 -7.76
C VAL A 94 31.18 -14.71 -6.95
N ALA A 95 30.35 -15.70 -6.60
CA ALA A 95 30.82 -16.90 -5.89
C ALA A 95 31.84 -17.71 -6.71
N ASP A 96 31.59 -17.85 -8.02
CA ASP A 96 32.52 -18.48 -8.97
C ASP A 96 33.84 -17.71 -9.05
N THR A 97 33.78 -16.37 -9.01
CA THR A 97 34.98 -15.52 -9.04
C THR A 97 35.80 -15.61 -7.75
N LEU A 98 35.12 -15.79 -6.62
CA LEU A 98 35.75 -15.92 -5.31
C LEU A 98 36.14 -17.36 -4.96
N ASP A 99 35.83 -18.33 -5.83
CA ASP A 99 36.05 -19.77 -5.62
C ASP A 99 35.41 -20.28 -4.32
N VAL A 100 34.14 -19.90 -4.08
CA VAL A 100 33.38 -20.31 -2.90
C VAL A 100 32.11 -21.06 -3.28
N ASP A 101 31.77 -22.09 -2.49
CA ASP A 101 30.48 -22.77 -2.61
C ASP A 101 29.37 -21.88 -2.04
N LEU A 102 28.55 -21.33 -2.95
CA LEU A 102 27.43 -20.47 -2.59
C LEU A 102 26.43 -21.20 -1.68
N GLY A 103 26.19 -22.49 -1.87
CA GLY A 103 25.28 -23.28 -1.04
C GLY A 103 25.71 -23.26 0.43
N ASP A 104 26.96 -23.62 0.70
CA ASP A 104 27.55 -23.65 2.04
C ASP A 104 27.56 -22.26 2.70
N VAL A 105 27.82 -21.22 1.91
CA VAL A 105 27.81 -19.84 2.39
C VAL A 105 26.41 -19.40 2.84
N LEU A 106 25.37 -19.73 2.07
CA LEU A 106 23.98 -19.38 2.39
C LEU A 106 23.46 -20.12 3.63
N GLU A 107 24.05 -21.25 4.02
CA GLU A 107 23.68 -21.97 5.23
C GLU A 107 24.22 -21.37 6.54
N ARG A 108 25.18 -20.43 6.46
CA ARG A 108 25.83 -19.85 7.64
C ARG A 108 24.83 -19.12 8.54
N ARG A 109 24.85 -19.47 9.84
CA ARG A 109 23.95 -18.88 10.85
C ARG A 109 24.02 -17.36 10.94
N GLY A 110 25.24 -16.79 10.86
CA GLY A 110 25.44 -15.34 10.93
C GLY A 110 24.77 -14.61 9.76
N LEU A 111 24.80 -15.20 8.57
CA LEU A 111 24.16 -14.61 7.38
C LEU A 111 22.64 -14.64 7.51
N ARG A 112 22.07 -15.75 7.99
CA ARG A 112 20.63 -15.86 8.28
C ARG A 112 20.16 -14.83 9.31
N GLN A 113 20.94 -14.60 10.36
CA GLN A 113 20.64 -13.57 11.36
C GLN A 113 20.66 -12.17 10.73
N LEU A 114 21.68 -11.85 9.93
CA LEU A 114 21.77 -10.55 9.25
C LEU A 114 20.61 -10.33 8.28
N ALA A 115 20.22 -11.33 7.49
CA ALA A 115 19.06 -11.22 6.61
C ALA A 115 17.75 -11.06 7.39
N GLY A 116 17.58 -11.77 8.50
CA GLY A 116 16.44 -11.58 9.40
C GLY A 116 16.37 -10.15 9.97
N ASN A 117 17.51 -9.56 10.34
CA ASN A 117 17.55 -8.18 10.83
C ASN A 117 17.14 -7.17 9.74
N ASN A 118 17.52 -7.42 8.48
CA ASN A 118 17.19 -6.56 7.35
C ASN A 118 15.75 -6.72 6.83
N ARG A 119 15.02 -7.79 7.20
CA ARG A 119 13.57 -7.89 6.96
C ARG A 119 12.77 -6.88 7.80
N GLY A 120 13.21 -6.59 9.03
CA GLY A 120 12.44 -5.87 10.05
C GLY A 120 12.65 -4.35 10.09
N GLY A 121 12.77 -3.69 8.94
CA GLY A 121 13.04 -2.26 8.84
C GLY A 121 11.96 -1.39 9.49
N GLY A 122 12.11 -1.09 10.78
CA GLY A 122 11.27 -0.13 11.51
C GLY A 122 10.32 -0.78 12.52
N ARG A 123 10.84 -0.99 13.74
CA ARG A 123 10.14 -1.48 14.95
C ARG A 123 9.65 -2.94 14.81
N PRO A 124 10.25 -3.91 15.55
CA PRO A 124 9.74 -5.27 15.55
C PRO A 124 8.33 -5.26 16.14
N ASP A 125 7.32 -5.54 15.32
CA ASP A 125 6.03 -6.00 15.82
C ASP A 125 6.26 -7.43 16.33
N PRO A 126 6.14 -7.69 17.65
CA PRO A 126 6.32 -9.04 18.19
C PRO A 126 5.32 -10.05 17.62
N ALA A 127 4.19 -9.58 17.08
CA ALA A 127 3.19 -10.42 16.41
C ALA A 127 3.53 -10.73 14.95
N ALA A 128 4.47 -9.99 14.34
CA ALA A 128 4.97 -10.19 12.98
C ALA A 128 6.18 -11.13 12.90
N LEU A 129 6.45 -11.91 13.95
CA LEU A 129 7.21 -13.16 13.86
C LEU A 129 6.40 -14.20 13.06
N THR A 130 6.00 -13.86 11.84
CA THR A 130 5.64 -14.86 10.84
C THR A 130 6.86 -15.76 10.67
N GLY A 131 6.74 -17.01 11.13
CA GLY A 131 7.74 -18.07 10.98
C GLY A 131 7.96 -18.52 9.54
N GLU A 132 7.87 -17.60 8.57
CA GLU A 132 8.17 -17.86 7.17
C GLU A 132 9.69 -17.93 6.98
N PRO A 133 10.20 -19.04 6.39
CA PRO A 133 11.63 -19.21 6.20
C PRO A 133 12.21 -18.09 5.33
N LEU A 134 13.46 -17.71 5.61
CA LEU A 134 14.26 -16.86 4.73
C LEU A 134 14.43 -17.55 3.38
N LEU A 135 14.12 -16.83 2.30
CA LEU A 135 14.39 -17.29 0.95
C LEU A 135 15.90 -17.24 0.70
N PRO A 136 16.49 -18.19 -0.05
CA PRO A 136 17.90 -18.19 -0.39
C PRO A 136 18.37 -16.88 -1.04
N ILE A 137 17.48 -16.21 -1.78
CA ILE A 137 17.77 -14.94 -2.43
C ILE A 137 18.02 -13.78 -1.46
N GLU A 138 17.31 -13.77 -0.31
CA GLU A 138 17.50 -12.77 0.73
C GLU A 138 18.88 -12.93 1.37
N LEU A 139 19.30 -14.18 1.55
CA LEU A 139 20.63 -14.53 2.04
C LEU A 139 21.70 -14.16 1.02
N ALA A 140 21.46 -14.38 -0.28
CA ALA A 140 22.37 -14.04 -1.36
C ALA A 140 22.57 -12.52 -1.49
N ALA A 141 21.50 -11.73 -1.37
CA ALA A 141 21.59 -10.26 -1.39
C ALA A 141 22.44 -9.73 -0.23
N VAL A 142 22.20 -10.22 0.99
CA VAL A 142 22.98 -9.83 2.16
C VAL A 142 24.42 -10.31 2.06
N TRP A 143 24.66 -11.49 1.49
CA TRP A 143 26.00 -11.98 1.25
C TRP A 143 26.78 -11.07 0.30
N LEU A 144 26.18 -10.70 -0.84
CA LEU A 144 26.76 -9.73 -1.77
C LEU A 144 27.08 -8.40 -1.06
N ALA A 145 26.16 -7.89 -0.24
CA ALA A 145 26.37 -6.66 0.54
C ALA A 145 27.56 -6.77 1.50
N CYS A 146 27.77 -7.93 2.15
CA CYS A 146 28.92 -8.16 3.01
C CYS A 146 30.26 -8.16 2.24
N HIS A 147 30.26 -8.47 0.95
CA HIS A 147 31.46 -8.56 0.10
C HIS A 147 31.68 -7.30 -0.74
N HIS A 148 31.22 -6.13 -0.26
CA HIS A 148 31.33 -4.85 -0.97
C HIS A 148 32.75 -4.50 -1.48
N HIS A 149 33.81 -4.88 -0.74
CA HIS A 149 35.19 -4.68 -1.20
C HIS A 149 35.55 -5.57 -2.41
N ASP A 150 35.06 -6.81 -2.43
CA ASP A 150 35.27 -7.74 -3.54
C ASP A 150 34.40 -7.36 -4.74
N LEU A 151 33.16 -6.93 -4.50
CA LEU A 151 32.28 -6.39 -5.53
C LEU A 151 32.93 -5.21 -6.25
N ARG A 152 33.59 -4.31 -5.54
CA ARG A 152 34.25 -3.16 -6.18
C ARG A 152 35.38 -3.55 -7.13
N ARG A 153 35.96 -4.74 -6.95
CA ARG A 153 37.00 -5.32 -7.81
C ARG A 153 36.44 -6.26 -8.88
N TYR A 154 35.14 -6.55 -8.80
CA TYR A 154 34.49 -7.50 -9.69
C TYR A 154 34.47 -6.95 -11.13
N PRO A 155 34.84 -7.74 -12.14
CA PRO A 155 35.01 -7.25 -13.51
C PRO A 155 33.77 -6.61 -14.14
N TYR A 156 32.56 -7.04 -13.73
CA TYR A 156 31.27 -6.59 -14.28
C TYR A 156 30.45 -5.84 -13.22
N ILE A 157 31.12 -5.08 -12.36
CA ILE A 157 30.48 -4.35 -11.26
C ILE A 157 29.57 -3.21 -11.74
N ASP A 158 29.86 -2.65 -12.92
CA ASP A 158 29.02 -1.68 -13.62
C ASP A 158 27.68 -2.28 -14.04
N GLU A 159 27.68 -3.42 -14.72
CA GLU A 159 26.48 -4.15 -15.10
C GLU A 159 25.68 -4.61 -13.87
N LEU A 160 26.37 -5.15 -12.86
CA LEU A 160 25.76 -5.55 -11.60
C LEU A 160 25.09 -4.37 -10.90
N TYR A 161 25.76 -3.21 -10.87
CA TYR A 161 25.22 -2.01 -10.25
C TYR A 161 23.94 -1.56 -10.96
N ASP A 162 23.98 -1.43 -12.28
CA ASP A 162 22.83 -0.96 -13.07
C ASP A 162 21.64 -1.92 -12.90
N GLU A 163 21.86 -3.23 -13.06
CA GLU A 163 20.79 -4.22 -12.95
C GLU A 163 20.19 -4.28 -11.54
N ILE A 164 21.01 -4.32 -10.48
CA ILE A 164 20.52 -4.41 -9.10
C ILE A 164 19.76 -3.15 -8.70
N THR A 165 20.28 -1.96 -9.05
CA THR A 165 19.61 -0.71 -8.68
C THR A 165 18.30 -0.54 -9.45
N ASP A 166 18.24 -0.93 -10.72
CA ASP A 166 17.01 -0.92 -11.53
C ASP A 166 15.94 -1.86 -10.99
N VAL A 167 16.28 -3.12 -10.67
CA VAL A 167 15.29 -4.07 -10.13
C VAL A 167 14.80 -3.67 -8.73
N VAL A 168 15.67 -3.11 -7.88
CA VAL A 168 15.30 -2.61 -6.56
C VAL A 168 14.40 -1.38 -6.67
N ALA A 169 14.71 -0.43 -7.55
CA ALA A 169 13.86 0.74 -7.81
C ALA A 169 12.50 0.34 -8.38
N SER A 170 12.48 -0.63 -9.29
CA SER A 170 11.25 -1.20 -9.86
C SER A 170 10.39 -1.87 -8.78
N ALA A 171 11.00 -2.65 -7.88
CA ALA A 171 10.30 -3.29 -6.76
C ALA A 171 9.74 -2.28 -5.76
N ARG A 172 10.51 -1.25 -5.37
CA ARG A 172 10.03 -0.14 -4.54
C ARG A 172 8.83 0.55 -5.19
N SER A 173 8.96 0.91 -6.47
CA SER A 173 7.87 1.50 -7.24
C SER A 173 6.63 0.60 -7.32
N ALA A 174 6.80 -0.72 -7.41
CA ALA A 174 5.67 -1.65 -7.43
C ALA A 174 4.95 -1.75 -6.07
N ILE A 175 5.69 -1.65 -4.96
CA ILE A 175 5.13 -1.59 -3.59
C ILE A 175 4.41 -0.24 -3.39
N ASP A 176 5.06 0.87 -3.74
CA ASP A 176 4.56 2.23 -3.50
C ASP A 176 3.34 2.58 -4.37
N ASN A 177 3.26 2.04 -5.60
CA ASN A 177 2.16 2.31 -6.54
C ASN A 177 1.00 1.31 -6.45
N GLN A 178 0.87 0.56 -5.34
CA GLN A 178 -0.23 -0.39 -5.18
C GLN A 178 -1.59 0.34 -5.00
N PRO A 179 -2.67 -0.07 -5.70
CA PRO A 179 -3.96 0.61 -5.60
C PRO A 179 -4.50 0.52 -4.17
N GLY A 180 -4.75 1.68 -3.57
CA GLY A 180 -5.31 1.78 -2.22
C GLY A 180 -6.72 1.21 -2.17
N LEU A 181 -6.86 -0.02 -1.68
CA LEU A 181 -8.14 -0.68 -1.44
C LEU A 181 -8.95 0.12 -0.40
N VAL A 182 -10.21 0.39 -0.75
CA VAL A 182 -11.17 1.09 0.11
C VAL A 182 -12.21 0.10 0.60
N TYR A 183 -12.49 0.12 1.90
CA TYR A 183 -13.54 -0.70 2.50
C TYR A 183 -14.92 -0.26 2.00
N LYS A 184 -15.76 -1.23 1.60
CA LYS A 184 -17.09 -1.01 1.00
C LYS A 184 -18.25 -1.61 1.82
N GLY A 185 -17.98 -2.07 3.04
CA GLY A 185 -19.00 -2.67 3.91
C GLY A 185 -19.13 -4.19 3.77
N PRO A 186 -20.04 -4.82 4.55
CA PRO A 186 -20.24 -6.26 4.55
C PRO A 186 -21.10 -6.73 3.37
N CYS A 187 -20.84 -7.94 2.88
CA CYS A 187 -21.57 -8.59 1.81
C CYS A 187 -23.03 -8.87 2.20
N SER A 188 -23.96 -8.33 1.42
CA SER A 188 -25.41 -8.49 1.62
C SER A 188 -26.05 -9.66 0.86
N ALA A 189 -25.25 -10.55 0.26
CA ALA A 189 -25.78 -11.71 -0.45
C ALA A 189 -26.44 -12.71 0.49
N VAL A 190 -27.60 -13.23 0.08
CA VAL A 190 -28.35 -14.27 0.80
C VAL A 190 -27.69 -15.63 0.53
N ILE A 191 -27.34 -16.34 1.60
CA ILE A 191 -26.80 -17.70 1.59
C ILE A 191 -27.66 -18.61 2.46
N GLU A 192 -27.50 -19.93 2.35
CA GLU A 192 -28.16 -20.85 3.27
C GLU A 192 -27.72 -20.55 4.71
N GLY A 193 -28.69 -20.13 5.54
CA GLY A 193 -28.45 -19.74 6.93
C GLY A 193 -28.35 -18.23 7.20
N GLY A 194 -28.54 -17.35 6.21
CA GLY A 194 -28.67 -15.90 6.44
C GLY A 194 -27.92 -15.03 5.43
N LEU A 195 -27.41 -13.88 5.89
CA LEU A 195 -26.57 -12.99 5.08
C LEU A 195 -25.09 -13.41 5.17
N CYS A 196 -24.34 -13.18 4.11
CA CYS A 196 -22.93 -13.56 4.02
C CYS A 196 -22.00 -12.73 4.93
N GLU A 197 -22.34 -11.46 5.18
CA GLU A 197 -21.69 -10.51 6.11
C GLU A 197 -20.17 -10.33 5.95
N THR A 198 -19.58 -10.82 4.86
CA THR A 198 -18.14 -10.77 4.65
C THR A 198 -17.72 -9.39 4.15
N ASP A 199 -16.74 -8.79 4.82
CA ASP A 199 -16.17 -7.49 4.45
C ASP A 199 -15.70 -7.42 2.99
N LEU A 200 -16.14 -6.37 2.28
CA LEU A 200 -15.80 -6.07 0.90
C LEU A 200 -14.80 -4.92 0.81
N TYR A 201 -13.85 -5.06 -0.11
CA TYR A 201 -12.82 -4.06 -0.41
C TYR A 201 -12.73 -3.91 -1.92
N ALA A 202 -12.71 -2.67 -2.41
CA ALA A 202 -12.61 -2.36 -3.84
C ALA A 202 -11.46 -1.38 -4.10
N GLU A 203 -10.87 -1.45 -5.29
CA GLU A 203 -9.89 -0.44 -5.71
C GLU A 203 -10.59 0.91 -5.97
N ARG A 204 -9.85 2.03 -5.87
CA ARG A 204 -10.43 3.34 -6.21
C ARG A 204 -10.78 3.37 -7.69
N GLY A 205 -12.06 3.62 -7.99
CA GLY A 205 -12.58 3.73 -9.36
C GLY A 205 -13.11 2.41 -9.93
N GLU A 206 -13.08 1.30 -9.19
CA GLU A 206 -13.78 0.09 -9.62
C GLU A 206 -15.30 0.23 -9.44
N ASP A 207 -16.05 -0.24 -10.44
CA ASP A 207 -17.51 -0.23 -10.44
C ASP A 207 -18.13 -1.47 -9.78
N TRP A 208 -17.36 -2.57 -9.67
CA TRP A 208 -17.85 -3.86 -9.20
C TRP A 208 -16.83 -4.56 -8.31
N VAL A 209 -17.30 -5.17 -7.22
CA VAL A 209 -16.49 -5.99 -6.30
C VAL A 209 -17.13 -7.35 -6.10
N ARG A 210 -16.31 -8.40 -6.06
CA ARG A 210 -16.76 -9.77 -5.80
C ARG A 210 -16.56 -10.16 -4.34
N CYS A 211 -17.61 -10.65 -3.69
CA CYS A 211 -17.50 -11.22 -2.35
C CYS A 211 -16.68 -12.51 -2.36
N ARG A 212 -15.64 -12.58 -1.52
CA ARG A 212 -14.74 -13.74 -1.43
C ARG A 212 -15.36 -15.01 -0.82
N ARG A 213 -16.44 -14.88 -0.03
CA ARG A 213 -17.05 -16.00 0.70
C ARG A 213 -18.16 -16.67 -0.12
N CYS A 214 -19.12 -15.90 -0.62
CA CYS A 214 -20.26 -16.42 -1.39
C CYS A 214 -20.11 -16.26 -2.90
N GLY A 215 -19.12 -15.50 -3.37
CA GLY A 215 -18.87 -15.27 -4.79
C GLY A 215 -19.78 -14.23 -5.44
N ALA A 216 -20.74 -13.63 -4.71
CA ALA A 216 -21.67 -12.64 -5.22
C ALA A 216 -20.96 -11.39 -5.75
N MET A 217 -21.48 -10.81 -6.84
CA MET A 217 -21.01 -9.55 -7.40
C MET A 217 -21.83 -8.39 -6.84
N HIS A 218 -21.15 -7.35 -6.37
CA HIS A 218 -21.75 -6.15 -5.81
C HIS A 218 -21.29 -4.94 -6.62
N ASN A 219 -22.22 -4.06 -6.96
CA ASN A 219 -21.89 -2.78 -7.55
C ASN A 219 -21.35 -1.86 -6.45
N VAL A 220 -20.18 -1.26 -6.68
CA VAL A 220 -19.49 -0.43 -5.69
C VAL A 220 -20.29 0.83 -5.36
N GLN A 221 -20.97 1.44 -6.34
CA GLN A 221 -21.84 2.60 -6.09
C GLN A 221 -23.00 2.23 -5.17
N ILE A 222 -23.61 1.06 -5.35
CA ILE A 222 -24.70 0.59 -4.48
C ILE A 222 -24.19 0.37 -3.05
N LEU A 223 -22.98 -0.18 -2.89
CA LEU A 223 -22.36 -0.38 -1.58
C LEU A 223 -22.03 0.95 -0.90
N ASP A 224 -21.47 1.90 -1.64
CA ASP A 224 -21.18 3.25 -1.14
C ASP A 224 -22.47 3.96 -0.70
N ASP A 225 -23.54 3.85 -1.49
CA ASP A 225 -24.86 4.38 -1.14
C ASP A 225 -25.45 3.71 0.12
N GLN A 226 -25.24 2.40 0.29
CA GLN A 226 -25.70 1.68 1.48
C GLN A 226 -24.90 2.08 2.72
N ALA A 227 -23.57 2.18 2.59
CA ALA A 227 -22.69 2.64 3.65
C ALA A 227 -23.05 4.08 4.07
N LEU A 228 -23.32 4.95 3.11
CA LEU A 228 -23.76 6.31 3.34
C LEU A 228 -25.13 6.36 4.04
N ARG A 229 -26.13 5.60 3.58
CA ARG A 229 -27.45 5.49 4.25
C ARG A 229 -27.34 5.00 5.69
N ASN A 230 -26.43 4.08 5.97
CA ASN A 230 -26.17 3.62 7.32
C ASN A 230 -25.49 4.70 8.17
N ALA A 231 -24.49 5.38 7.60
CA ALA A 231 -23.79 6.49 8.26
C ALA A 231 -24.73 7.68 8.53
N GLU A 232 -25.74 7.92 7.69
CA GLU A 232 -26.75 8.96 7.90
C GLU A 232 -27.52 8.80 9.20
N GLN A 233 -27.62 7.58 9.75
CA GLN A 233 -28.26 7.31 11.04
C GLN A 233 -27.33 7.57 12.23
N MET A 234 -26.02 7.61 12.00
CA MET A 234 -25.02 7.80 13.05
C MET A 234 -24.93 9.27 13.46
N SER A 235 -24.56 9.48 14.72
CA SER A 235 -24.37 10.81 15.31
C SER A 235 -22.90 11.09 15.54
N PHE A 236 -22.45 12.27 15.12
CA PHE A 236 -21.05 12.67 15.13
C PHE A 236 -20.88 14.05 15.77
N THR A 237 -19.68 14.32 16.29
CA THR A 237 -19.31 15.68 16.70
C THR A 237 -19.14 16.58 15.47
N VAL A 238 -19.15 17.91 15.64
CA VAL A 238 -18.95 18.83 14.50
C VAL A 238 -17.60 18.59 13.77
N PRO A 239 -16.46 18.41 14.44
CA PRO A 239 -15.20 18.07 13.76
C PRO A 239 -15.28 16.76 12.98
N ASP A 240 -15.93 15.74 13.55
CA ASP A 240 -16.08 14.44 12.89
C ASP A 240 -17.02 14.53 11.67
N LEU A 241 -18.09 15.34 11.76
CA LEU A 241 -19.00 15.59 10.64
C LEU A 241 -18.27 16.19 9.42
N VAL A 242 -17.42 17.19 9.63
CA VAL A 242 -16.65 17.81 8.53
C VAL A 242 -15.77 16.77 7.83
N ARG A 243 -15.14 15.87 8.59
CA ARG A 243 -14.29 14.81 8.05
C ARG A 243 -15.09 13.78 7.25
N VAL A 244 -16.22 13.33 7.80
CA VAL A 244 -17.09 12.32 7.17
C VAL A 244 -17.70 12.89 5.90
N LEU A 245 -18.25 14.11 5.92
CA LEU A 245 -18.84 14.76 4.74
C LEU A 245 -17.81 14.95 3.63
N ALA A 246 -16.59 15.40 3.95
CA ALA A 246 -15.52 15.56 2.98
C ALA A 246 -15.13 14.22 2.33
N ALA A 247 -15.16 13.10 3.07
CA ALA A 247 -14.90 11.78 2.51
C ALA A 247 -15.94 11.33 1.47
N TYR A 248 -17.15 11.87 1.53
CA TYR A 248 -18.22 11.67 0.54
C TYR A 248 -18.33 12.79 -0.50
N GLY A 249 -17.35 13.71 -0.55
CA GLY A 249 -17.33 14.81 -1.52
C GLY A 249 -18.24 16.00 -1.17
N GLU A 250 -18.79 16.06 0.03
CA GLU A 250 -19.59 17.18 0.52
C GLU A 250 -18.73 18.08 1.41
N ASP A 251 -18.34 19.26 0.90
CA ASP A 251 -17.52 20.21 1.68
C ASP A 251 -18.40 21.21 2.45
N VAL A 252 -18.32 21.16 3.78
CA VAL A 252 -19.03 22.09 4.68
C VAL A 252 -18.09 22.56 5.77
N ARG A 253 -18.03 23.88 5.96
CA ARG A 253 -17.26 24.50 7.03
C ARG A 253 -17.91 24.24 8.40
N ALA A 254 -17.09 23.93 9.41
CA ALA A 254 -17.55 23.73 10.79
C ALA A 254 -18.42 24.91 11.31
N ASN A 255 -18.05 26.15 10.97
CA ASN A 255 -18.80 27.34 11.36
C ASN A 255 -20.25 27.32 10.84
N THR A 256 -20.48 26.80 9.64
CA THR A 256 -21.83 26.68 9.07
C THR A 256 -22.69 25.74 9.92
N ILE A 257 -22.13 24.60 10.32
CA ILE A 257 -22.81 23.62 11.19
C ILE A 257 -23.10 24.23 12.57
N HIS A 258 -22.16 24.99 13.13
CA HIS A 258 -22.38 25.73 14.39
C HIS A 258 -23.51 26.76 14.27
N VAL A 259 -23.60 27.48 13.15
CA VAL A 259 -24.69 28.44 12.90
C VAL A 259 -26.04 27.73 12.85
N TRP A 260 -26.16 26.60 12.15
CA TRP A 260 -27.39 25.81 12.13
C TRP A 260 -27.80 25.29 13.51
N ALA A 261 -26.82 24.82 14.30
CA ALA A 261 -27.06 24.40 15.68
C ALA A 261 -27.54 25.56 16.56
N ASN A 262 -26.91 26.73 16.48
CA ASN A 262 -27.28 27.92 17.25
C ASN A 262 -28.67 28.44 16.87
N ARG A 263 -29.05 28.34 15.60
CA ARG A 263 -30.39 28.71 15.09
C ARG A 263 -31.48 27.69 15.42
N ARG A 264 -31.12 26.57 16.07
CA ARG A 264 -32.00 25.42 16.35
C ARG A 264 -32.58 24.76 15.09
N GLU A 265 -31.97 25.01 13.93
CA GLU A 265 -32.24 24.31 12.67
C GLU A 265 -31.66 22.90 12.71
N LEU A 266 -30.52 22.72 13.40
CA LEU A 266 -29.90 21.44 13.68
C LEU A 266 -30.01 21.13 15.18
N ARG A 267 -30.62 20.00 15.54
CA ARG A 267 -30.81 19.60 16.94
C ARG A 267 -29.79 18.54 17.36
N PRO A 268 -29.14 18.67 18.53
CA PRO A 268 -28.28 17.61 19.05
C PRO A 268 -29.09 16.35 19.33
N ARG A 269 -28.52 15.19 19.03
CA ARG A 269 -29.11 13.86 19.28
C ARG A 269 -28.51 13.17 20.50
N GLY A 270 -27.46 13.77 21.07
CA GLY A 270 -26.81 13.32 22.28
C GLY A 270 -25.59 14.19 22.59
N TRP A 271 -24.83 13.77 23.59
CA TRP A 271 -23.63 14.42 24.07
C TRP A 271 -22.52 13.39 24.25
N ARG A 272 -21.36 13.65 23.65
CA ARG A 272 -20.17 12.81 23.76
C ARG A 272 -19.35 13.24 24.97
N THR A 273 -19.16 12.35 25.92
CA THR A 273 -18.31 12.58 27.10
C THR A 273 -16.83 12.54 26.72
N PRO A 274 -15.93 13.11 27.55
CA PRO A 274 -14.47 12.99 27.34
C PRO A 274 -13.98 11.55 27.28
N ASP A 275 -14.68 10.65 27.96
CA ASP A 275 -14.41 9.21 28.01
C ASP A 275 -14.87 8.49 26.71
N GLY A 276 -15.47 9.22 25.77
CA GLY A 276 -15.84 8.74 24.43
C GLY A 276 -17.26 8.16 24.32
N GLN A 277 -18.01 8.07 25.41
CA GLN A 277 -19.38 7.57 25.43
C GLN A 277 -20.38 8.63 24.95
N ILE A 278 -21.48 8.22 24.31
CA ILE A 278 -22.57 9.11 23.90
C ILE A 278 -23.76 8.92 24.86
N THR A 279 -24.19 10.01 25.48
CA THR A 279 -25.36 10.05 26.38
C THR A 279 -26.49 10.87 25.76
N ASP A 280 -27.73 10.59 26.16
CA ASP A 280 -28.94 11.29 25.71
C ASP A 280 -29.20 12.59 26.46
N HIS A 281 -28.43 12.88 27.51
CA HIS A 281 -28.48 14.12 28.27
C HIS A 281 -27.08 14.68 28.50
N TRP A 282 -27.02 15.99 28.71
CA TRP A 282 -25.80 16.73 28.99
C TRP A 282 -25.40 16.56 30.46
N ILE A 283 -24.25 15.94 30.74
CA ILE A 283 -23.81 15.61 32.11
C ILE A 283 -22.73 16.59 32.57
N ARG A 284 -21.72 16.82 31.73
CA ARG A 284 -20.56 17.66 32.03
C ARG A 284 -20.45 18.79 31.01
N ARG A 285 -19.91 19.93 31.45
CA ARG A 285 -19.63 21.06 30.57
C ARG A 285 -18.68 20.74 29.41
N SER A 286 -17.82 19.74 29.58
CA SER A 286 -16.90 19.23 28.55
C SER A 286 -17.58 18.39 27.47
N ASP A 287 -18.82 17.96 27.67
CA ASP A 287 -19.48 17.04 26.74
C ASP A 287 -19.81 17.75 25.43
N GLN A 288 -19.42 17.14 24.31
CA GLN A 288 -19.60 17.72 23.00
C GLN A 288 -20.95 17.29 22.41
N PRO A 289 -21.77 18.21 21.88
CA PRO A 289 -23.01 17.83 21.22
C PRO A 289 -22.71 16.99 19.97
N VAL A 290 -23.44 15.89 19.82
CA VAL A 290 -23.41 15.07 18.60
C VAL A 290 -24.69 15.26 17.79
N TYR A 291 -24.53 15.26 16.47
CA TYR A 291 -25.60 15.50 15.51
C TYR A 291 -25.64 14.37 14.49
N ARG A 292 -26.85 14.00 14.07
CA ARG A 292 -27.06 12.96 13.08
C ARG A 292 -26.62 13.44 11.71
N LEU A 293 -25.82 12.63 11.01
CA LEU A 293 -25.26 12.99 9.70
C LEU A 293 -26.38 13.32 8.68
N GLY A 294 -27.45 12.53 8.64
CA GLY A 294 -28.58 12.77 7.74
C GLY A 294 -29.25 14.13 7.94
N ASP A 295 -29.35 14.62 9.18
CA ASP A 295 -29.97 15.93 9.47
C ASP A 295 -29.12 17.07 8.92
N VAL A 296 -27.79 16.91 8.95
CA VAL A 296 -26.83 17.86 8.37
C VAL A 296 -26.92 17.87 6.85
N ARG A 297 -26.97 16.70 6.19
CA ARG A 297 -27.11 16.60 4.73
C ARG A 297 -28.39 17.26 4.21
N VAL A 298 -29.50 17.15 4.95
CA VAL A 298 -30.74 17.86 4.62
C VAL A 298 -30.54 19.37 4.61
N LEU A 299 -29.80 19.93 5.58
CA LEU A 299 -29.53 21.37 5.64
C LEU A 299 -28.57 21.83 4.54
N ILE A 300 -27.60 21.01 4.15
CA ILE A 300 -26.74 21.25 2.98
C ILE A 300 -27.60 21.41 1.72
N ALA A 301 -28.44 20.40 1.43
CA ALA A 301 -29.31 20.41 0.26
C ALA A 301 -30.29 21.60 0.26
N GLN A 302 -30.79 22.01 1.44
CA GLN A 302 -31.62 23.21 1.56
C GLN A 302 -30.84 24.50 1.30
N ALA A 303 -29.61 24.60 1.80
CA ALA A 303 -28.75 25.76 1.59
C ALA A 303 -28.37 25.93 0.11
N GLU A 304 -28.03 24.83 -0.57
CA GLU A 304 -27.75 24.81 -2.01
C GLU A 304 -28.96 25.26 -2.83
N ARG A 305 -30.15 24.73 -2.53
CA ARG A 305 -31.41 25.15 -3.19
C ARG A 305 -31.70 26.64 -2.98
N ARG A 306 -31.49 27.17 -1.77
CA ARG A 306 -31.65 28.61 -1.50
C ARG A 306 -30.66 29.44 -2.31
N GLN A 307 -29.39 29.04 -2.39
CA GLN A 307 -28.38 29.73 -3.19
C GLN A 307 -28.70 29.71 -4.69
N ALA A 308 -29.17 28.57 -5.21
CA ALA A 308 -29.60 28.45 -6.61
C ALA A 308 -30.80 29.36 -6.92
N ALA A 309 -31.79 29.42 -6.02
CA ALA A 309 -32.95 30.31 -6.17
C ALA A 309 -32.54 31.80 -6.16
N THR A 310 -31.64 32.21 -5.28
CA THR A 310 -31.15 33.60 -5.25
C THR A 310 -30.36 33.97 -6.50
N ARG A 311 -29.59 33.04 -7.09
CA ARG A 311 -28.86 33.28 -8.35
C ARG A 311 -29.79 33.46 -9.55
N ASN A 312 -30.90 32.73 -9.61
CA ASN A 312 -31.86 32.81 -10.73
C ASN A 312 -32.78 34.04 -10.68
N VAL A 313 -32.90 34.72 -9.55
CA VAL A 313 -33.71 35.95 -9.40
C VAL A 313 -32.89 37.22 -9.71
N GLY A 314 -31.56 37.12 -9.75
CA GLY A 314 -30.64 38.22 -10.08
C GLY A 314 -30.14 38.24 -11.53
N ALA A 315 -30.67 37.39 -12.41
CA ALA A 315 -30.41 37.34 -13.84
C ALA A 315 -31.69 37.72 -14.61
#